data_AF-A0A1A6I0R0-F1
#
_entry.id   AF-A0A1A6I0R0-F1
#
_cell.length_a   1.000
_cell.length_b   1.000
_cell.length_c   1.000
_cell.angle_alpha   90.00
_cell.angle_beta   90.00
_cell.angle_gamma   90.00
#
_symmetry.space_group_name_H-M   'P 1'
#
loop_
_entity.id
_entity.type
_entity.pdbx_description
1 polymer ?
#
loop_
_entity_poly.entity_id
_entity_poly.type
_entity_poly.pdbx_seq_one_letter_code
_entity_poly.pdbx_strand_id
1 'polypeptide(L)' 'EKLNLDDSQWEDIHVVTGALKMFFRELSEPLFPYSFFERFVEAISKYTSERSRVW' A
#
# COMPACT_ATOMS: atom_id res chain seq x y z
N GLU A 1 5.29 17.43 16.43
CA GLU A 1 4.02 17.51 17.18
C GLU A 1 3.28 16.18 17.12
N LYS A 2 2.49 15.85 18.14
CA LYS A 2 1.59 14.68 18.09
C LYS A 2 0.34 15.09 17.32
N LEU A 3 0.04 14.40 16.22
CA LEU A 3 -1.22 14.57 15.50
C LEU A 3 -2.38 14.16 16.42
N ASN A 4 -3.31 15.08 16.65
CA ASN A 4 -4.54 14.81 17.38
C ASN A 4 -5.65 14.49 16.38
N LEU A 5 -6.03 13.21 16.28
CA LEU A 5 -7.05 12.74 15.34
C LEU A 5 -8.48 13.06 15.82
N ASP A 6 -8.66 13.50 17.07
CA ASP A 6 -9.95 13.92 17.63
C ASP A 6 -10.29 15.39 17.29
N ASP A 7 -9.43 16.08 16.54
CA ASP A 7 -9.68 17.44 16.07
C ASP A 7 -10.63 17.41 14.86
N SER A 8 -11.62 18.31 14.84
CA SER A 8 -12.63 18.47 13.81
C SER A 8 -12.09 18.51 12.37
N GLN A 9 -10.84 18.96 12.18
CA GLN A 9 -10.16 18.94 10.88
C GLN A 9 -9.86 17.53 10.33
N TRP A 10 -9.88 16.51 11.18
CA TRP A 10 -9.63 15.09 10.86
C TRP A 10 -10.85 14.20 11.06
N GLU A 11 -12.02 14.75 11.41
CA GLU A 11 -13.28 14.01 11.60
C GLU A 11 -13.70 13.24 10.33
N ASP A 12 -13.32 13.75 9.15
CA ASP A 12 -13.53 13.05 7.89
C ASP A 12 -12.44 11.99 7.67
N ILE A 13 -12.83 10.72 7.86
CA ILE A 13 -11.99 9.55 7.58
C ILE A 13 -11.41 9.54 6.15
N HIS A 14 -12.09 10.16 5.18
CA HIS A 14 -11.58 10.28 3.81
C HIS A 14 -10.40 11.24 3.70
N VAL A 15 -10.31 12.25 4.58
CA VAL A 15 -9.16 13.17 4.67
C VAL A 15 -7.96 12.43 5.23
N VAL A 16 -8.10 11.72 6.35
CA VAL A 16 -7.00 10.98 6.99
C VAL A 16 -6.49 9.87 6.08
N THR A 17 -7.40 9.06 5.52
CA THR A 17 -7.01 8.00 4.58
C THR A 17 -6.46 8.56 3.27
N GLY A 18 -6.96 9.71 2.82
CA GLY A 18 -6.43 10.46 1.69
C GLY A 18 -4.97 10.86 1.90
N ALA A 19 -4.67 11.52 3.01
CA ALA A 19 -3.32 11.93 3.39
C ALA A 19 -2.37 10.73 3.50
N LEU A 20 -2.82 9.63 4.12
CA LEU A 20 -2.02 8.40 4.23
C LEU A 20 -1.68 7.81 2.84
N LYS A 21 -2.65 7.77 1.92
CA LYS A 21 -2.40 7.32 0.54
C LYS A 21 -1.45 8.26 -0.20
N MET A 22 -1.56 9.58 0.01
CA MET A 22 -0.66 10.56 -0.60
C MET A 22 0.76 10.41 -0.09
N PHE A 23 0.95 10.24 1.22
CA PHE A 23 2.26 10.04 1.83
C PHE A 23 3.05 8.91 1.17
N PHE A 24 2.46 7.72 0.99
CA PHE A 24 3.15 6.60 0.35
C PHE A 24 3.45 6.83 -1.14
N ARG A 25 2.66 7.67 -1.82
CA ARG A 25 2.85 8.01 -3.24
C ARG A 25 3.94 9.06 -3.45
N GLU A 26 4.15 9.93 -2.48
CA GLU A 26 5.14 11.03 -2.54
C GLU A 26 6.55 10.62 -2.13
N LEU A 27 6.74 9.40 -1.64
CA LEU A 27 8.05 8.85 -1.35
C LEU A 27 8.93 8.85 -2.62
N SER A 28 10.22 9.14 -2.47
CA SER A 28 11.20 9.11 -3.57
C SER A 28 11.35 7.74 -4.21
N GLU A 29 11.06 6.69 -3.43
CA GLU A 29 10.92 5.31 -3.89
C GLU A 29 9.62 4.75 -3.30
N PRO A 30 8.84 3.91 -4.02
CA PRO A 30 7.67 3.26 -3.47
C PRO A 30 7.97 2.53 -2.14
N LEU A 31 6.94 2.40 -1.30
CA LEU A 31 7.01 1.68 -0.02
C LEU A 31 7.68 0.29 -0.16
N PHE A 32 7.43 -0.37 -1.28
CA PHE A 32 8.19 -1.54 -1.70
C PHE A 32 9.21 -1.12 -2.76
N PRO A 33 10.52 -1.24 -2.47
CA PRO A 33 11.57 -0.87 -3.40
C PRO A 33 11.43 -1.51 -4.78
N TYR A 34 11.86 -0.80 -5.82
CA TYR A 34 11.75 -1.28 -7.21
C TYR A 34 12.48 -2.61 -7.42
N SER A 35 13.55 -2.86 -6.66
CA SER A 35 14.30 -4.12 -6.68
C SER A 35 13.45 -5.36 -6.33
N PHE A 36 12.31 -5.18 -5.68
CA PHE A 36 11.40 -6.29 -5.33
C PHE A 36 10.29 -6.52 -6.34
N PHE A 37 10.11 -5.65 -7.34
CA PHE A 37 8.99 -5.73 -8.27
C PHE A 37 8.89 -7.10 -8.95
N GLU A 38 9.98 -7.57 -9.56
CA GLU A 38 10.03 -8.87 -10.24
C GLU A 38 9.73 -10.03 -9.28
N ARG A 39 10.21 -9.95 -8.04
CA ARG A 39 9.98 -10.99 -7.02
C ARG A 39 8.50 -11.08 -6.63
N PHE A 40 7.81 -9.94 -6.56
CA PHE A 40 6.36 -9.94 -6.30
C PHE A 40 5.58 -10.52 -7.48
N VAL A 41 5.92 -10.15 -8.71
CA VAL A 41 5.26 -10.69 -9.91
C VAL A 41 5.46 -12.21 -10.00
N GLU A 42 6.68 -12.70 -9.78
CA GLU A 42 7.00 -14.13 -9.76
C GLU A 42 6.19 -14.87 -8.69
N ALA A 43 6.13 -14.34 -7.47
CA ALA A 43 5.39 -14.97 -6.37
C ALA A 43 3.88 -15.09 -6.68
N ILE A 44 3.27 -14.04 -7.24
CA ILE A 44 1.85 -14.05 -7.63
C ILE A 44 1.59 -15.03 -8.78
N SER A 45 2.51 -15.08 -9.76
CA SER A 45 2.42 -16.02 -10.88
C SER A 45 2.47 -17.46 -10.41
N LYS A 46 3.43 -17.81 -9.54
CA LYS A 46 3.55 -19.16 -8.94
C LYS A 46 2.28 -19.56 -8.18
N TYR A 47 1.80 -18.69 -7.29
CA TYR A 47 0.56 -18.94 -6.55
C TYR A 47 -0.64 -19.19 -7.48
N THR A 48 -0.75 -18.41 -8.57
CA THR A 48 -1.84 -18.56 -9.54
C THR A 48 -1.74 -19.87 -10.31
N SER A 49 -0.54 -20.23 -10.80
CA SER A 49 -0.30 -21.50 -11.49
C SER A 49 -0.54 -22.71 -10.59
N GLU A 50 -0.11 -22.66 -9.34
CA GLU A 50 -0.37 -23.70 -8.34
C GLU A 50 -1.86 -23.83 -8.08
N ARG A 51 -2.57 -22.72 -7.88
CA ARG A 51 -4.03 -22.74 -7.69
C ARG A 51 -4.74 -23.34 -8.90
N SER A 52 -4.39 -22.97 -10.13
CA SER A 52 -4.97 -23.54 -11.36
C SER A 52 -4.68 -25.03 -11.57
N ARG A 53 -3.64 -25.60 -10.92
CA ARG A 53 -3.34 -27.04 -10.97
C ARG A 53 -4.12 -27.85 -9.95
N VAL A 54 -4.76 -27.20 -8.98
CA VAL A 54 -5.49 -27.83 -7.88
C VAL A 54 -7.01 -27.90 -8.17
N TRP A 55 -7.47 -27.25 -9.24
CA TRP A 55 -8.86 -27.32 -9.74
C TRP A 55 -8.94 -28.07 -11.07
#